data_AF-A2C8V7-F1
#
_entry.id   AF-A2C8V7-F1
#
_cell.length_a   1.000
_cell.length_b   1.000
_cell.length_c   1.000
_cell.angle_alpha   90.00
_cell.angle_beta   90.00
_cell.angle_gamma   90.00
#
_symmetry.space_group_name_H-M   'P 1'
#
loop_
_entity.id
_entity.type
_entity.pdbx_description
1 polymer ?
#
loop_
_entity_poly.entity_id
_entity_poly.type
_entity_poly.pdbx_seq_one_letter_code
_entity_poly.pdbx_strand_id
1 'polypeptide(L)' 'MTLRYKLTDRYGRSVEEVIRNRSNINQSLVEFRNAFVYSQYIKGCVHRPTQL' A
#
# COMPACT_ATOMS: atom_id res chain seq x y z
N MET A 1 -11.28 -13.40 -4.51
CA MET A 1 -10.36 -12.57 -3.70
C MET A 1 -8.98 -12.74 -4.31
N THR A 2 -8.25 -11.65 -4.56
CA THR A 2 -6.90 -11.70 -5.14
C THR A 2 -5.97 -10.83 -4.31
N LEU A 3 -4.74 -11.29 -4.16
CA LEU A 3 -3.69 -10.61 -3.42
C LEU A 3 -2.57 -10.22 -4.38
N ARG A 4 -2.18 -8.94 -4.39
CA ARG A 4 -1.09 -8.44 -5.23
C ARG A 4 0.10 -8.05 -4.36
N TYR A 5 1.11 -8.91 -4.35
CA TYR A 5 2.35 -8.75 -3.59
C TYR A 5 3.07 -7.43 -3.90
N LYS A 6 3.65 -6.82 -2.86
CA LYS A 6 4.56 -5.66 -2.97
C LYS A 6 5.96 -5.99 -2.46
N LEU A 7 6.04 -6.45 -1.22
CA LEU A 7 7.28 -6.76 -0.55
C LEU A 7 7.01 -7.67 0.65
N THR A 8 8.09 -8.21 1.22
CA THR A 8 8.07 -8.82 2.54
C THR A 8 8.74 -7.84 3.50
N ASP A 9 8.08 -7.54 4.62
CA ASP A 9 8.62 -6.62 5.61
C ASP A 9 9.80 -7.24 6.39
N ARG A 10 10.46 -6.42 7.23
CA ARG A 10 11.59 -6.84 8.07
C ARG A 10 11.24 -7.95 9.09
N TYR A 11 9.96 -8.24 9.28
CA TYR A 11 9.47 -9.25 10.20
C TYR A 11 9.01 -10.53 9.47
N GLY A 12 9.25 -10.63 8.17
CA GLY A 12 8.87 -11.79 7.37
C GLY A 12 7.39 -11.82 6.97
N ARG A 13 6.66 -10.71 7.07
CA ARG A 13 5.23 -10.62 6.70
C ARG A 13 5.09 -10.07 5.29
N SER A 14 4.17 -10.62 4.49
CA SER A 14 3.90 -10.05 3.16
C SER A 14 3.07 -8.77 3.27
N VAL A 15 3.42 -7.78 2.44
CA VAL A 15 2.66 -6.54 2.24
C VAL A 15 2.04 -6.57 0.86
N GLU A 16 0.73 -6.41 0.80
CA GLU A 16 -0.06 -6.74 -0.40
C GLU A 16 -1.21 -5.74 -0.62
N GLU A 17 -1.64 -5.62 -1.87
CA GLU A 17 -2.94 -5.02 -2.18
C GLU A 17 -4.01 -6.11 -2.20
N VAL A 18 -5.08 -5.87 -1.45
CA VAL A 18 -6.20 -6.80 -1.35
C VAL A 18 -7.29 -6.40 -2.33
N ILE A 19 -7.60 -7.29 -3.27
CA ILE A 19 -8.55 -7.06 -4.34
C ILE A 19 -9.76 -7.96 -4.14
N ARG A 20 -10.93 -7.35 -3.94
CA ARG A 20 -12.22 -8.04 -3.79
C ARG A 20 -13.22 -7.44 -4.77
N ASN A 21 -13.86 -8.30 -5.57
CA ASN A 21 -14.85 -7.89 -6.58
C ASN A 21 -14.34 -6.77 -7.50
N ARG A 22 -13.09 -6.87 -7.96
CA ARG A 22 -12.37 -5.84 -8.75
C ARG A 22 -12.12 -4.51 -8.02
N SER A 23 -12.50 -4.36 -6.76
CA SER A 23 -12.15 -3.21 -5.92
C SER A 23 -10.88 -3.45 -5.11
N ASN A 24 -10.04 -2.43 -5.00
CA ASN A 24 -8.88 -2.41 -4.11
C ASN A 24 -9.31 -1.93 -2.73
N ILE A 25 -9.31 -2.84 -1.76
CA ILE A 25 -9.75 -2.55 -0.38
C ILE A 25 -8.91 -1.44 0.24
N ASN A 26 -7.60 -1.39 -0.04
CA ASN A 26 -6.71 -0.37 0.52
C ASN A 26 -7.14 1.03 0.05
N GLN A 27 -7.57 1.17 -1.21
CA GLN A 27 -8.09 2.45 -1.74
C GLN A 27 -9.43 2.81 -1.09
N SER A 28 -10.34 1.86 -0.96
CA SER A 28 -11.62 2.11 -0.29
C SER A 28 -11.43 2.56 1.17
N LEU A 29 -10.50 1.96 1.92
CA LEU A 29 -10.22 2.39 3.29
C LEU A 29 -9.75 3.85 3.36
N VAL A 30 -8.93 4.29 2.40
CA VAL A 30 -8.46 5.68 2.30
C VAL A 30 -9.60 6.62 1.92
N GLU A 31 -10.41 6.23 0.93
CA GLU A 31 -11.58 7.00 0.47
C GLU A 31 -12.58 7.25 1.61
N PHE A 32 -12.84 6.23 2.43
CA PHE A 32 -13.71 6.32 3.60
C PHE A 32 -13.03 6.88 4.86
N ARG A 33 -11.80 7.42 4.75
CA ARG A 33 -11.02 8.00 5.87
C ARG A 33 -10.74 7.05 7.04
N ASN A 34 -10.75 5.74 6.77
CA ASN A 34 -10.43 4.69 7.74
C ASN A 34 -8.93 4.32 7.73
N ALA A 35 -8.15 4.86 6.79
CA ALA A 35 -6.72 4.62 6.69
C ALA A 35 -5.98 5.80 6.04
N PHE A 36 -4.66 5.80 6.21
CA PHE A 36 -3.74 6.73 5.55
C PHE A 36 -2.83 5.99 4.56
N VAL A 37 -2.29 6.71 3.58
CA VAL A 37 -1.41 6.14 2.56
C VAL A 37 0.04 6.36 2.95
N TYR A 38 0.86 5.31 2.87
CA TYR A 38 2.31 5.46 2.93
C TYR A 38 2.86 5.83 1.55
N SER A 39 3.61 6.93 1.48
CA SER A 39 4.15 7.48 0.23
C SER A 39 4.97 6.47 -0.59
N GLN A 40 5.67 5.55 0.09
CA GLN A 40 6.45 4.46 -0.53
C GLN A 40 5.62 3.51 -1.43
N TYR A 41 4.30 3.48 -1.27
CA TYR A 41 3.40 2.65 -2.09
C TYR A 41 2.60 3.45 -3.13
N ILE A 42 2.83 4.77 -3.24
CA ILE A 42 2.20 5.61 -4.25
C ILE A 42 3.12 5.69 -5.46
N LYS A 43 2.62 5.23 -6.61
CA LYS A 43 3.34 5.36 -7.88
C LYS A 43 3.53 6.85 -8.22
N GLY A 44 4.75 7.26 -8.54
CA GLY A 44 5.08 8.64 -8.89
C GLY A 44 5.41 9.55 -7.71
N CYS A 45 5.38 9.04 -6.47
CA CYS A 45 5.91 9.77 -5.33
C CYS A 45 7.43 9.53 -5.26
N VAL A 46 8.23 10.54 -5.60
CA VAL A 46 9.69 10.47 -5.47
C VAL A 46 10.03 10.54 -3.99
N HIS A 47 10.51 9.43 -3.43
CA HIS A 47 11.09 9.42 -2.10
C HIS A 47 12.39 10.24 -2.19
N ARG A 48 12.36 11.51 -1.74
CA ARG A 48 13.59 12.27 -1.54
C ARG A 48 14.19 11.81 -0.22
N PRO A 49 15.33 11.09 -0.22
CA PRO A 49 15.98 10.80 1.04
C PRO A 49 16.37 12.14 1.66
N THR A 50 15.96 12.34 2.91
CA THR A 50 16.38 13.49 3.71
C THR A 50 17.90 13.43 3.79
N GLN A 51 18.57 14.42 3.20
CA GLN A 51 20.01 14.57 3.28
C GLN A 51 20.31 15.02 4.72
N LEU A 52 20.83 14.09 5.54
CA LEU A 52 21.49 14.37 6.81
C LEU A 52 22.99 14.47 6.57
#